data_AF-A0A6P3ZLS1-F1
#
_entry.id   AF-A0A6P3ZLS1-F1
#
_cell.length_a   1.000
_cell.length_b   1.000
_cell.length_c   1.000
_cell.angle_alpha   90.00
_cell.angle_beta   90.00
_cell.angle_gamma   90.00
#
_symmetry.space_group_name_H-M   'P 1'
#
loop_
_entity.id
_entity.type
_entity.pdbx_description
1 polymer ?
#
loop_
_entity_poly.entity_id
_entity_poly.type
_entity_poly.pdbx_seq_one_letter_code
_entity_poly.pdbx_strand_id
1 'polypeptide(L)'
;MASSLITSTLSRSLFRFTTKPSPLLSSSSSYSIPFFPSNTKTKELNRCRLLSMAFAHKESLENNPGLQATPDEATKGYFLQQTMFRIKDPKVSLDFYSRVLGMSLLKRLDFPEMKFSLYFLGYEDTASAPPNNVHRTVWTFGQKATLELTHNWGTESDPEFKGYHNGNSEPRGFGKFNIEYFFFFY
;
A
#
# COMPACT_ATOMS: atom_id res chain seq x y z
N MET A 1 -30.66 0.20 -14.91
CA MET A 1 -31.19 1.25 -14.02
C MET A 1 -30.02 2.10 -13.56
N ALA A 2 -30.22 3.41 -13.54
CA ALA A 2 -29.20 4.45 -13.57
C ALA A 2 -28.54 4.77 -12.20
N SER A 3 -27.24 5.10 -12.28
CA SER A 3 -26.50 6.21 -11.66
C SER A 3 -26.68 6.56 -10.16
N SER A 4 -25.56 6.65 -9.42
CA SER A 4 -25.05 7.95 -8.96
C SER A 4 -23.70 7.83 -8.23
N LEU A 5 -22.66 8.42 -8.82
CA LEU A 5 -21.38 8.75 -8.20
C LEU A 5 -21.50 10.16 -7.62
N ILE A 6 -21.15 10.35 -6.35
CA ILE A 6 -21.05 11.68 -5.72
C ILE A 6 -19.56 11.98 -5.52
N THR A 7 -19.04 12.89 -6.34
CA THR A 7 -17.72 13.50 -6.19
C THR A 7 -17.87 14.75 -5.32
N SER A 8 -17.04 14.90 -4.30
CA SER A 8 -16.90 16.18 -3.59
C SER A 8 -15.45 16.68 -3.73
N THR A 9 -15.33 17.84 -4.36
CA THR A 9 -14.11 18.62 -4.54
C THR A 9 -13.90 19.50 -3.32
N LEU A 10 -12.70 19.48 -2.75
CA LEU A 10 -12.28 20.49 -1.77
C LEU A 10 -10.87 21.00 -2.12
N SER A 11 -10.86 22.31 -2.35
CA SER A 11 -9.74 23.18 -2.71
C SER A 11 -9.07 23.75 -1.47
N ARG A 12 -7.80 24.17 -1.66
CA ARG A 12 -6.96 25.15 -0.93
C ARG A 12 -5.68 24.52 -0.37
N SER A 13 -4.50 24.84 -0.90
CA SER A 13 -3.77 26.12 -0.84
C SER A 13 -2.57 25.98 0.10
N LEU A 14 -1.40 25.77 -0.51
CA LEU A 14 -0.10 26.36 -0.20
C LEU A 14 0.16 26.81 1.26
N PHE A 15 1.01 26.06 1.96
CA PHE A 15 1.92 26.63 2.96
C PHE A 15 3.35 26.21 2.65
N ARG A 16 4.17 27.21 2.30
CA ARG A 16 5.60 27.10 1.99
C ARG A 16 6.35 27.66 3.19
N PHE A 17 6.99 26.80 3.98
CA PHE A 17 7.90 27.25 5.04
C PHE A 17 9.28 27.54 4.43
N THR A 18 9.72 28.78 4.57
CA THR A 18 11.05 29.26 4.22
C THR A 18 11.89 29.33 5.50
N THR A 19 13.06 28.72 5.49
CA THR A 19 14.10 28.97 6.50
C THR A 19 15.36 29.44 5.79
N LYS A 20 15.71 30.71 5.98
CA LYS A 20 17.00 31.28 5.57
C LYS A 20 18.09 30.87 6.57
N PRO A 21 19.35 30.65 6.14
CA PRO A 21 20.46 30.39 7.03
C PRO A 21 21.20 31.70 7.39
N SER A 22 21.97 31.70 8.48
CA SER A 22 23.02 32.69 8.71
C SER A 22 24.24 32.04 9.38
N PRO A 23 25.47 32.53 9.09
CA PRO A 23 26.72 31.77 9.20
C PRO A 23 27.61 32.25 10.36
N LEU A 24 28.53 31.43 10.88
CA LEU A 24 29.77 31.92 11.50
C LEU A 24 30.92 30.88 11.50
N LEU A 25 32.00 31.30 10.84
CA LEU A 25 33.46 31.10 10.95
C LEU A 25 34.14 29.92 11.71
N SER A 26 35.00 29.24 10.93
CA SER A 26 36.42 28.87 11.13
C SER A 26 36.90 28.15 12.40
N SER A 27 37.53 26.99 12.20
CA SER A 27 38.99 26.85 12.39
C SER A 27 39.52 25.59 11.69
N SER A 28 40.67 25.75 11.07
CA SER A 28 41.43 24.77 10.30
C SER A 28 42.29 23.89 11.22
N SER A 29 42.20 22.57 11.07
CA SER A 29 43.25 21.64 11.50
C SER A 29 43.47 20.59 10.41
N SER A 30 44.61 20.69 9.75
CA SER A 30 45.12 19.78 8.74
C SER A 30 45.59 18.49 9.38
N TYR A 31 44.95 17.36 9.04
CA TYR A 31 45.50 16.03 9.28
C TYR A 31 45.52 15.26 7.96
N SER A 32 46.74 14.98 7.50
CA SER A 32 47.04 14.25 6.28
C SER A 32 46.86 12.74 6.52
N ILE A 33 45.89 12.11 5.86
CA ILE A 33 45.75 10.65 5.83
C ILE A 33 46.48 10.11 4.58
N PRO A 34 47.33 9.07 4.71
CA PRO A 34 48.00 8.48 3.55
C PRO A 34 47.00 7.80 2.62
N PHE A 35 47.10 8.14 1.34
CA PHE A 35 46.34 7.58 0.22
C PHE A 35 46.79 6.15 -0.06
N PHE A 36 45.94 5.17 0.28
CA PHE A 36 46.05 3.79 -0.22
C PHE A 36 45.14 3.63 -1.44
N PRO A 37 45.62 3.14 -2.61
CA PRO A 37 44.76 2.90 -3.74
C PRO A 37 43.98 1.59 -3.54
N SER A 38 42.75 1.67 -3.02
CA SER A 38 41.81 0.53 -3.04
C SER A 38 41.07 0.49 -4.37
N ASN A 39 41.58 -0.30 -5.33
CA ASN A 39 40.98 -0.50 -6.65
C ASN A 39 39.73 -1.44 -6.63
N THR A 40 38.89 -1.33 -5.60
CA THR A 40 37.73 -2.21 -5.38
C THR A 40 36.38 -1.50 -5.55
N LYS A 41 36.31 -0.17 -5.41
CA LYS A 41 35.06 0.60 -5.64
C LYS A 41 34.62 0.63 -7.11
N THR A 42 35.56 0.59 -8.04
CA THR A 42 35.29 0.73 -9.48
C THR A 42 34.60 -0.49 -10.07
N LYS A 43 34.90 -1.71 -9.58
CA LYS A 43 34.28 -2.95 -10.09
C LYS A 43 32.83 -3.12 -9.63
N GLU A 44 32.52 -2.79 -8.38
CA GLU A 44 31.16 -2.80 -7.83
C GLU A 44 30.26 -1.76 -8.51
N LEU A 45 30.74 -0.51 -8.63
CA LEU A 45 30.02 0.55 -9.34
C LEU A 45 29.77 0.19 -10.81
N ASN A 46 30.76 -0.39 -11.50
CA ASN A 46 30.60 -0.81 -12.89
C ASN A 46 29.63 -1.99 -13.02
N ARG A 47 29.57 -2.91 -12.04
CA ARG A 47 28.63 -4.04 -12.02
C ARG A 47 27.20 -3.57 -11.81
N CYS A 48 26.95 -2.67 -10.87
CA CYS A 48 25.62 -2.05 -10.68
C CYS A 48 25.19 -1.23 -11.90
N ARG A 49 26.12 -0.54 -12.56
CA ARG A 49 25.85 0.25 -13.79
C ARG A 49 25.57 -0.63 -15.02
N LEU A 50 26.28 -1.75 -15.16
CA LEU A 50 26.03 -2.74 -16.23
C LEU A 50 24.68 -3.45 -16.05
N LEU A 51 24.32 -3.82 -14.82
CA LEU A 51 22.98 -4.35 -14.51
C LEU A 51 21.90 -3.30 -14.83
N SER A 52 22.07 -2.06 -14.36
CA SER A 52 21.15 -0.94 -14.63
C SER A 52 20.90 -0.70 -16.12
N MET A 53 21.94 -0.71 -16.97
CA MET A 53 21.76 -0.47 -18.41
C MET A 53 21.16 -1.68 -19.15
N ALA A 54 21.39 -2.90 -18.69
CA ALA A 54 20.79 -4.11 -19.26
C ALA A 54 19.28 -4.22 -18.98
N PHE A 55 18.79 -3.66 -17.85
CA PHE A 55 17.36 -3.61 -17.52
C PHE A 55 16.64 -2.42 -18.19
N ALA A 56 17.30 -1.27 -18.33
CA ALA A 56 16.71 -0.08 -18.96
C ALA A 56 16.20 -0.32 -20.39
N HIS A 57 16.83 -1.24 -21.14
CA HIS A 57 16.35 -1.61 -22.47
C HIS A 57 15.04 -2.38 -22.42
N LYS A 58 14.84 -3.29 -21.45
CA LYS A 58 13.63 -4.13 -21.39
C LYS A 58 12.39 -3.37 -20.94
N GLU A 59 12.54 -2.27 -20.22
CA GLU A 59 11.43 -1.47 -19.68
C GLU A 59 10.96 -0.37 -20.65
N SER A 60 11.64 -0.17 -21.78
CA SER A 60 11.26 0.86 -22.76
C SER A 60 9.92 0.56 -23.44
N LEU A 61 9.24 1.61 -23.91
CA LEU A 61 7.97 1.50 -24.65
C LEU A 61 8.11 0.61 -25.89
N GLU A 62 9.26 0.71 -26.56
CA GLU A 62 9.59 -0.05 -27.77
C GLU A 62 9.59 -1.56 -27.50
N ASN A 63 10.02 -1.96 -26.30
CA ASN A 63 10.09 -3.37 -25.89
C ASN A 63 8.84 -3.84 -25.14
N ASN A 64 7.88 -2.97 -24.86
CA ASN A 64 6.61 -3.29 -24.18
C ASN A 64 5.41 -2.73 -24.97
N PRO A 65 5.01 -3.37 -26.08
CA PRO A 65 3.89 -2.91 -26.90
C PRO A 65 2.61 -2.73 -26.07
N GLY A 66 1.98 -1.56 -26.19
CA GLY A 66 0.77 -1.18 -25.46
C GLY A 66 1.01 -0.41 -24.15
N LEU A 67 2.24 -0.34 -23.66
CA LEU A 67 2.60 0.52 -22.53
C LEU A 67 2.47 2.00 -22.93
N GLN A 68 1.82 2.80 -22.08
CA GLN A 68 1.68 4.24 -22.27
C GLN A 68 2.60 4.99 -21.31
N ALA A 69 3.36 5.95 -21.83
CA ALA A 69 4.33 6.71 -21.03
C ALA A 69 3.67 7.66 -20.03
N THR A 70 2.46 8.13 -20.35
CA THR A 70 1.73 9.13 -19.60
C THR A 70 0.30 8.63 -19.35
N PRO A 71 -0.14 8.53 -18.09
CA PRO A 71 -1.53 8.28 -17.77
C PRO A 71 -2.43 9.39 -18.31
N ASP A 72 -3.70 9.07 -18.56
CA ASP A 72 -4.70 10.06 -18.94
C ASP A 72 -4.95 11.04 -17.76
N GLU A 73 -5.04 12.34 -18.05
CA GLU A 73 -5.26 13.37 -17.03
C GLU A 73 -6.56 13.16 -16.23
N ALA A 74 -7.60 12.53 -16.82
CA ALA A 74 -8.83 12.20 -16.12
C ALA A 74 -8.64 11.16 -15.01
N THR A 75 -7.58 10.35 -15.06
CA THR A 75 -7.25 9.34 -14.05
C THR A 75 -6.28 9.83 -12.98
N LYS A 76 -5.89 11.10 -13.05
CA LYS A 76 -4.95 11.71 -12.12
C LYS A 76 -5.51 11.67 -10.69
N GLY A 77 -4.72 11.09 -9.79
CA GLY A 77 -5.10 10.93 -8.38
C GLY A 77 -5.82 9.62 -8.06
N TYR A 78 -6.11 8.77 -9.05
CA TYR A 78 -6.57 7.41 -8.79
C TYR A 78 -5.47 6.62 -8.09
N PHE A 79 -5.88 5.72 -7.19
CA PHE A 79 -4.98 4.78 -6.54
C PHE A 79 -5.72 3.48 -6.26
N LEU A 80 -4.97 2.38 -6.14
CA LEU A 80 -5.52 1.11 -5.73
C LEU A 80 -5.84 1.16 -4.22
N GLN A 81 -7.11 1.40 -3.91
CA GLN A 81 -7.56 1.61 -2.54
C GLN A 81 -7.73 0.29 -1.80
N GLN A 82 -8.33 -0.73 -2.43
CA GLN A 82 -8.66 -1.98 -1.74
C GLN A 82 -8.60 -3.23 -2.60
N THR A 83 -8.38 -4.35 -1.91
CA THR A 83 -8.68 -5.71 -2.40
C THR A 83 -9.69 -6.34 -1.45
N MET A 84 -10.76 -6.93 -2.00
CA MET A 84 -11.84 -7.53 -1.20
C MET A 84 -11.76 -9.05 -1.16
N PHE A 85 -11.86 -9.63 0.03
CA PHE A 85 -12.07 -11.07 0.23
C PHE A 85 -13.30 -11.35 1.08
N ARG A 86 -14.03 -12.38 0.70
CA ARG A 86 -15.08 -12.92 1.57
C ARG A 86 -14.45 -13.82 2.62
N ILE A 87 -14.91 -13.70 3.86
CA ILE A 87 -14.41 -14.46 5.00
C ILE A 87 -15.54 -15.21 5.71
N LYS A 88 -15.24 -16.43 6.15
CA LYS A 88 -16.20 -17.28 6.88
C LYS A 88 -16.45 -16.78 8.29
N ASP A 89 -15.37 -16.55 9.04
CA ASP A 89 -15.44 -16.13 10.44
C ASP A 89 -14.60 -14.86 10.63
N PRO A 90 -15.20 -13.72 11.01
CA PRO A 90 -14.48 -12.49 11.28
C PRO A 90 -13.56 -12.60 12.48
N LYS A 91 -13.87 -13.41 13.50
CA LYS A 91 -13.03 -13.55 14.68
C LYS A 91 -11.68 -14.18 14.33
N VAL A 92 -11.70 -15.27 13.57
CA VAL A 92 -10.48 -15.96 13.11
C VAL A 92 -9.69 -15.07 12.15
N SER A 93 -10.39 -14.42 11.22
CA SER A 93 -9.74 -13.58 10.20
C SER A 93 -9.08 -12.35 10.83
N LEU A 94 -9.79 -11.64 11.71
CA LEU A 94 -9.25 -10.45 12.38
C LEU A 94 -8.05 -10.79 13.24
N ASP A 95 -8.06 -11.90 13.99
CA ASP A 95 -6.90 -12.35 14.75
C ASP A 95 -5.70 -12.61 13.84
N PHE A 96 -5.89 -13.34 12.73
CA PHE A 96 -4.81 -13.60 11.79
C PHE A 96 -4.22 -12.31 11.19
N TYR A 97 -5.07 -11.46 10.61
CA TYR A 97 -4.57 -10.25 9.93
C TYR A 97 -4.00 -9.21 10.90
N SER A 98 -4.52 -9.11 12.12
CA SER A 98 -4.01 -8.15 13.09
C SER A 98 -2.81 -8.66 13.87
N ARG A 99 -2.91 -9.83 14.50
CA ARG A 99 -1.86 -10.35 15.38
C ARG A 99 -0.69 -10.97 14.61
N VAL A 100 -0.99 -11.73 13.54
CA VAL A 100 0.06 -12.44 12.78
C VAL A 100 0.66 -11.55 11.70
N LEU A 101 -0.18 -10.81 10.99
CA LEU A 101 0.26 -9.92 9.90
C LEU A 101 0.38 -8.45 10.31
N GLY A 102 0.12 -8.07 11.55
CA GLY A 102 0.36 -6.71 12.03
C GLY A 102 -0.53 -5.62 11.42
N MET A 103 -1.64 -5.97 10.76
CA MET A 103 -2.57 -4.98 10.20
C MET A 103 -3.48 -4.39 11.28
N SER A 104 -3.90 -3.15 11.08
CA SER A 104 -4.85 -2.48 11.97
C SER A 104 -6.25 -2.45 11.38
N LEU A 105 -7.28 -2.61 12.23
CA LEU A 105 -8.67 -2.40 11.84
C LEU A 105 -8.96 -0.91 11.70
N LEU A 106 -9.12 -0.45 10.46
CA LEU A 106 -9.35 0.95 10.11
C LEU A 106 -10.83 1.31 10.22
N LYS A 107 -11.70 0.40 9.79
CA LYS A 107 -13.15 0.61 9.80
C LYS A 107 -13.92 -0.69 9.85
N ARG A 108 -15.05 -0.67 10.54
CA ARG A 108 -16.12 -1.65 10.41
C ARG A 108 -17.39 -0.96 9.94
N LEU A 109 -18.06 -1.56 8.96
CA LEU A 109 -19.39 -1.15 8.49
C LEU A 109 -20.32 -2.35 8.56
N ASP A 110 -21.48 -2.19 9.20
CA ASP A 110 -22.49 -3.24 9.32
C ASP A 110 -23.72 -2.86 8.50
N PHE A 111 -24.26 -3.82 7.75
CA PHE A 111 -25.43 -3.64 6.90
C PHE A 111 -26.52 -4.65 7.30
N PRO A 112 -27.34 -4.33 8.34
CA PRO A 112 -28.30 -5.29 8.90
C PRO A 112 -29.37 -5.77 7.91
N GLU A 113 -29.85 -4.88 7.06
CA GLU A 113 -30.86 -5.21 6.04
C GLU A 113 -30.36 -6.24 5.04
N MET A 114 -29.06 -6.20 4.71
CA MET A 114 -28.41 -7.10 3.76
C MET A 114 -27.64 -8.25 4.44
N LYS A 115 -27.60 -8.27 5.77
CA LYS A 115 -26.95 -9.30 6.61
C LYS A 115 -25.47 -9.54 6.27
N PHE A 116 -24.70 -8.47 6.13
CA PHE A 116 -23.25 -8.57 6.02
C PHE A 116 -22.53 -7.43 6.74
N SER A 117 -21.26 -7.67 7.04
CA SER A 117 -20.33 -6.70 7.62
C SER A 117 -19.08 -6.58 6.76
N LEU A 118 -18.52 -5.37 6.68
CA LEU A 118 -17.24 -5.08 6.04
C LEU A 118 -16.23 -4.67 7.09
N TYR A 119 -15.04 -5.27 7.04
CA TYR A 119 -13.90 -4.95 7.90
C TYR A 119 -12.75 -4.47 7.02
N PHE A 120 -12.34 -3.22 7.18
CA PHE A 120 -11.25 -2.62 6.43
C PHE A 120 -9.98 -2.66 7.27
N LEU A 121 -8.96 -3.36 6.77
CA LEU A 121 -7.65 -3.48 7.41
C LEU A 121 -6.56 -2.85 6.56
N GLY A 122 -5.50 -2.37 7.21
CA GLY A 122 -4.34 -1.81 6.51
C GLY A 122 -3.17 -1.55 7.46
N TYR A 123 -2.02 -1.19 6.90
CA TYR A 123 -0.81 -0.84 7.64
C TYR A 123 -0.75 0.65 7.97
N GLU A 124 -1.80 1.14 8.65
CA GLU A 124 -1.91 2.56 9.00
C GLU A 124 -1.93 2.75 10.52
N ASP A 125 -1.44 3.91 10.96
CA ASP A 125 -1.50 4.30 12.36
C ASP A 125 -2.91 4.76 12.73
N THR A 126 -3.61 3.92 13.49
CA THR A 126 -4.97 4.21 13.96
C THR A 126 -5.07 5.36 14.95
N ALA A 127 -3.97 5.78 15.58
CA ALA A 127 -3.95 6.96 16.46
C ALA A 127 -4.11 8.27 15.68
N SER A 128 -3.71 8.28 14.40
CA SER A 128 -3.91 9.41 13.49
C SER A 128 -5.35 9.49 12.93
N ALA A 129 -6.13 8.43 13.08
CA ALA A 129 -7.46 8.34 12.51
C ALA A 129 -8.44 9.27 13.25
N PRO A 130 -9.30 10.02 12.52
CA PRO A 130 -10.31 10.87 13.15
C PRO A 130 -11.25 10.08 14.08
N PRO A 131 -11.62 10.62 15.26
CA PRO A 131 -12.53 9.94 16.18
C PRO A 131 -13.99 9.98 15.72
N ASN A 132 -14.37 11.00 14.93
CA ASN A 132 -15.70 11.10 14.37
C ASN A 132 -15.92 9.99 13.32
N ASN A 133 -17.05 9.28 13.43
CA ASN A 133 -17.39 8.14 12.60
C ASN A 133 -17.33 8.44 11.08
N VAL A 134 -17.93 9.55 10.65
CA VAL A 134 -17.98 9.96 9.24
C VAL A 134 -16.58 10.33 8.74
N HIS A 135 -15.84 11.13 9.51
CA HIS A 135 -14.49 11.53 9.13
C HIS A 135 -13.53 10.34 9.08
N ARG A 136 -13.70 9.36 9.99
CA ARG A 136 -12.95 8.11 9.95
C ARG A 136 -13.22 7.32 8.69
N THR A 137 -14.47 7.29 8.21
CA THR A 137 -14.84 6.64 6.94
C THR A 137 -14.11 7.29 5.77
N VAL A 138 -14.14 8.62 5.68
CA VAL A 138 -13.42 9.36 4.62
C VAL A 138 -11.92 9.10 4.70
N TRP A 139 -11.35 9.11 5.91
CA TRP A 139 -9.95 8.79 6.13
C TRP A 139 -9.60 7.37 5.67
N THR A 140 -10.39 6.36 6.05
CA THR A 140 -10.16 4.96 5.66
C THR A 140 -10.19 4.77 4.15
N PHE A 141 -11.16 5.36 3.45
CA PHE A 141 -11.23 5.27 1.98
C PHE A 141 -10.18 6.12 1.25
N GLY A 142 -9.44 6.97 1.97
CA GLY A 142 -8.25 7.66 1.48
C GLY A 142 -6.98 6.82 1.56
N GLN A 143 -6.99 5.68 2.26
CA GLN A 143 -5.80 4.84 2.46
C GLN A 143 -5.57 3.89 1.28
N LYS A 144 -4.30 3.73 0.89
CA LYS A 144 -3.90 2.84 -0.21
C LYS A 144 -3.82 1.39 0.27
N ALA A 145 -4.00 0.45 -0.65
CA ALA A 145 -3.72 -0.98 -0.44
C ALA A 145 -4.37 -1.58 0.82
N THR A 146 -5.60 -1.18 1.12
CA THR A 146 -6.39 -1.77 2.21
C THR A 146 -6.96 -3.13 1.84
N LEU A 147 -7.27 -3.92 2.85
CA LEU A 147 -7.95 -5.20 2.74
C LEU A 147 -9.39 -5.05 3.22
N GLU A 148 -10.34 -5.24 2.32
CA GLU A 148 -11.77 -5.29 2.66
C GLU A 148 -12.16 -6.75 2.91
N LEU A 149 -12.48 -7.11 4.15
CA LEU A 149 -13.00 -8.42 4.50
C LEU A 149 -14.53 -8.36 4.60
N THR A 150 -15.21 -9.08 3.72
CA THR A 150 -16.67 -9.16 3.70
C THR A 150 -17.13 -10.42 4.42
N HIS A 151 -17.89 -10.26 5.50
CA HIS A 151 -18.50 -11.34 6.25
C HIS A 151 -19.99 -11.38 5.98
N ASN A 152 -20.48 -12.46 5.37
CA ASN A 152 -21.91 -12.74 5.26
C ASN A 152 -22.37 -13.45 6.54
N TRP A 153 -23.36 -12.89 7.23
CA TRP A 153 -23.71 -13.34 8.58
C TRP A 153 -24.24 -14.77 8.58
N GLY A 154 -23.78 -15.57 9.56
CA GLY A 154 -24.19 -16.96 9.75
C GLY A 154 -23.26 -17.99 9.08
N THR A 155 -22.39 -17.56 8.15
CA THR A 155 -21.44 -18.47 7.49
C THR A 155 -20.46 -19.13 8.46
N GLU A 156 -20.16 -18.49 9.59
CA GLU A 156 -19.32 -19.00 10.68
C GLU A 156 -19.96 -20.17 11.44
N SER A 157 -21.29 -20.23 11.48
CA SER A 157 -22.05 -21.24 12.23
C SER A 157 -22.72 -22.29 11.35
N ASP A 158 -22.65 -22.13 10.02
CA ASP A 158 -23.24 -23.07 9.07
C ASP A 158 -22.32 -24.30 8.88
N PRO A 159 -22.77 -25.51 9.29
CA PRO A 159 -22.00 -26.74 9.11
C PRO A 159 -21.92 -27.20 7.65
N GLU A 160 -22.86 -26.78 6.80
CA GLU A 160 -22.85 -27.10 5.38
C GLU A 160 -21.96 -26.15 4.58
N PHE A 161 -21.63 -24.98 5.13
CA PHE A 161 -20.73 -24.04 4.50
C PHE A 161 -19.27 -24.53 4.54
N LYS A 162 -18.82 -25.11 3.42
CA LYS A 162 -17.47 -25.66 3.22
C LYS A 162 -16.36 -24.60 3.14
N GLY A 163 -16.73 -23.31 3.09
CA GLY A 163 -15.80 -22.18 2.98
C GLY A 163 -15.84 -21.51 1.61
N TYR A 164 -15.14 -20.38 1.50
CA TYR A 164 -14.97 -19.69 0.23
C TYR A 164 -13.88 -20.35 -0.62
N HIS A 165 -14.11 -20.39 -1.94
CA HIS A 165 -13.12 -20.85 -2.90
C HIS A 165 -11.98 -19.82 -3.02
N ASN A 166 -10.73 -20.29 -3.02
CA ASN A 166 -9.54 -19.44 -2.98
C ASN A 166 -8.99 -19.06 -4.37
N GLY A 167 -9.64 -19.51 -5.46
CA GLY A 167 -9.25 -19.26 -6.85
C GLY A 167 -8.07 -20.07 -7.38
N ASN A 168 -7.43 -20.90 -6.55
CA ASN A 168 -6.21 -21.65 -6.90
C ASN A 168 -6.46 -23.11 -7.36
N SER A 169 -7.73 -23.50 -7.44
CA SER A 169 -8.20 -24.76 -8.03
C SER A 169 -9.35 -24.45 -9.00
N GLU A 170 -9.85 -25.42 -9.76
CA GLU A 170 -10.97 -25.13 -10.68
C GLU A 170 -12.25 -24.72 -9.92
N PRO A 171 -13.00 -23.72 -10.40
CA PRO A 171 -12.65 -22.78 -11.48
C PRO A 171 -11.60 -21.75 -11.00
N ARG A 172 -10.53 -21.57 -11.77
CA ARG A 172 -9.41 -20.69 -11.39
C ARG A 172 -9.71 -19.21 -11.60
N GLY A 173 -9.04 -18.34 -10.85
CA GLY A 173 -9.15 -16.89 -10.98
C GLY A 173 -8.09 -16.15 -10.17
N PHE A 174 -8.50 -15.55 -9.05
CA PHE A 174 -7.57 -14.91 -8.11
C PHE A 174 -6.50 -15.91 -7.62
N GLY A 175 -5.24 -15.47 -7.55
CA GLY A 175 -4.14 -16.28 -7.04
C GLY A 175 -3.86 -16.02 -5.56
N LYS A 176 -3.11 -14.95 -5.28
CA LYS A 176 -2.71 -14.54 -3.93
C LYS A 176 -2.38 -13.05 -3.89
N PHE A 177 -2.43 -12.47 -2.70
CA PHE A 177 -1.73 -11.22 -2.40
C PHE A 177 -0.45 -11.56 -1.63
N ASN A 178 0.54 -10.68 -1.68
CA ASN A 178 1.80 -10.87 -0.98
C ASN A 178 2.05 -9.65 -0.09
N ILE A 179 2.68 -9.88 1.05
CA ILE A 179 3.17 -8.84 1.94
C ILE A 179 4.69 -8.98 1.98
N GLU A 180 5.39 -7.87 1.83
CA GLU A 180 6.85 -7.81 1.97
C GLU A 180 7.21 -7.31 3.38
N TYR A 181 8.06 -8.05 4.07
CA TYR A 181 8.61 -7.68 5.38
C TYR A 181 10.13 -7.55 5.27
N PHE A 182 10.65 -6.38 5.62
CA PHE A 182 12.10 -6.18 5.74
C PHE A 182 12.53 -6.48 7.17
N PHE A 183 13.20 -7.61 7.36
CA PHE A 183 13.95 -7.89 8.57
C PHE A 183 15.37 -7.33 8.42
N PHE A 184 15.68 -6.25 9.13
CA PHE A 184 17.06 -5.89 9.40
C PHE A 184 17.54 -6.76 10.57
N PHE A 185 18.35 -7.78 10.27
CA PHE A 185 19.14 -8.43 11.30
C PHE A 185 20.22 -7.42 11.74
N TYR A 186 20.10 -6.93 12.98
CA TYR A 186 21.17 -6.19 13.67
C TYR A 186 22.11 -7.16 14.38
#